data_AF-A0A661NKM4-F1
#
_entry.id   AF-A0A661NKM4-F1
#
_cell.length_a   1.000
_cell.length_b   1.000
_cell.length_c   1.000
_cell.angle_alpha   90.00
_cell.angle_beta   90.00
_cell.angle_gamma   90.00
#
_symmetry.space_group_name_H-M   'P 1'
#
loop_
_entity.id
_entity.type
_entity.pdbx_description
1 polymer ?
#
loop_
_entity_poly.entity_id
_entity_poly.type
_entity_poly.pdbx_seq_one_letter_code
_entity_poly.pdbx_strand_id
1 'polypeptide(L)'
;MGGAGGLGAAGGTVGGGGAGGEGGVVTCLPGEVLVCGSDVGECATGIRECVDGFFGPCQGAIEPIDELCNALDDDCDGQIDNGFGLGQACDGFDSDFCFDDEMTCDGCSLGPNNDETCNGIDDNCNGITDSDCDFGDCQPSLLVTGSTPSSPNCINFPVEKGSTGMIQYPCTGGPVAAVLGSISFTGAVNNGQVLLTGTEQLIGPDNCLWQMDHEIQGSISSGTLSYSYWETLLSPPPGCWSPCTEVGAVAVQW
;
A
#
# COMPACT_ATOMS: atom_id res chain seq x y z
N MET A 1 -45.91 41.85 -0.63
CA MET A 1 -45.67 42.46 -1.95
C MET A 1 -45.13 41.32 -2.81
N GLY A 2 -45.95 40.59 -3.59
CA GLY A 2 -46.79 41.07 -4.70
C GLY A 2 -45.87 41.26 -5.92
N GLY A 3 -46.10 40.75 -7.11
CA GLY A 3 -47.12 39.90 -7.74
C GLY A 3 -46.42 39.23 -8.95
N ALA A 4 -46.89 38.10 -9.47
CA ALA A 4 -48.02 37.94 -10.41
C ALA A 4 -47.73 38.41 -11.86
N GLY A 5 -47.97 37.49 -12.81
CA GLY A 5 -48.27 37.75 -14.23
C GLY A 5 -47.15 37.34 -15.20
N GLY A 6 -47.32 36.48 -16.20
CA GLY A 6 -48.51 35.81 -16.74
C GLY A 6 -48.40 35.65 -18.26
N LEU A 7 -48.94 34.53 -18.77
CA LEU A 7 -49.49 34.30 -20.13
C LEU A 7 -48.47 34.26 -21.30
N GLY A 8 -48.50 33.32 -22.26
CA GLY A 8 -49.43 32.26 -22.62
C GLY A 8 -49.28 31.99 -24.12
N ALA A 9 -49.22 30.73 -24.55
CA ALA A 9 -49.61 30.32 -25.90
C ALA A 9 -49.98 28.84 -25.88
N ALA A 10 -51.18 28.57 -26.40
CA ALA A 10 -51.91 27.32 -26.37
C ALA A 10 -51.83 26.56 -27.70
N GLY A 11 -52.19 25.28 -27.63
CA GLY A 11 -52.57 24.43 -28.77
C GLY A 11 -51.70 23.18 -28.85
N GLY A 12 -52.20 21.95 -28.80
CA GLY A 12 -53.56 21.42 -28.76
C GLY A 12 -53.42 19.88 -28.74
N THR A 13 -54.31 19.26 -27.98
CA THR A 13 -54.61 17.83 -27.76
C THR A 13 -54.31 16.85 -28.90
N VAL A 14 -53.85 15.63 -28.58
CA VAL A 14 -54.51 14.28 -28.71
C VAL A 14 -53.60 13.30 -27.93
N GLY A 15 -54.03 12.65 -26.83
CA GLY A 15 -54.70 11.33 -26.79
C GLY A 15 -53.68 10.19 -27.00
N GLY A 16 -53.55 9.16 -26.18
CA GLY A 16 -54.19 8.70 -24.96
C GLY A 16 -53.32 7.57 -24.38
N GLY A 17 -53.55 7.22 -23.11
CA GLY A 17 -52.90 6.06 -22.49
C GLY A 17 -53.28 4.77 -23.23
N GLY A 18 -52.27 4.03 -23.68
CA GLY A 18 -52.42 2.67 -24.18
C GLY A 18 -52.34 1.70 -23.01
N ALA A 19 -53.50 1.13 -22.67
CA ALA A 19 -53.63 -0.02 -21.79
C ALA A 19 -52.90 -1.24 -22.37
N GLY A 20 -52.61 -2.21 -21.49
CA GLY A 20 -51.86 -3.44 -21.78
C GLY A 20 -52.22 -4.11 -23.10
N GLY A 21 -51.18 -4.50 -23.84
CA GLY A 21 -51.30 -5.32 -25.03
C GLY A 21 -51.83 -6.70 -24.65
N GLU A 22 -53.10 -6.92 -24.90
CA GLU A 22 -53.68 -8.25 -25.00
C GLU A 22 -52.92 -9.01 -26.09
N GLY A 23 -52.44 -10.21 -25.75
CA GLY A 23 -51.80 -11.12 -26.68
C GLY A 23 -52.73 -11.41 -27.85
N GLY A 24 -52.50 -10.71 -28.96
CA GLY A 24 -53.08 -11.07 -30.24
C GLY A 24 -52.61 -12.47 -30.57
N VAL A 25 -53.55 -13.41 -30.65
CA VAL A 25 -53.28 -14.75 -31.17
C VAL A 25 -52.72 -14.53 -32.58
N VAL A 26 -51.40 -14.70 -32.73
CA VAL A 26 -50.72 -14.62 -34.04
C VAL A 26 -51.19 -15.85 -34.81
N THR A 27 -52.30 -15.71 -35.53
CA THR A 27 -52.76 -16.69 -36.50
C THR A 27 -51.90 -16.56 -37.75
N CYS A 28 -51.19 -17.62 -38.13
CA CYS A 28 -50.30 -17.67 -39.29
C CYS A 28 -50.85 -18.60 -40.38
N LEU A 29 -50.32 -18.51 -41.60
CA LEU A 29 -50.68 -19.43 -42.69
C LEU A 29 -49.77 -20.66 -42.68
N PRO A 30 -50.30 -21.89 -42.96
CA PRO A 30 -49.48 -23.10 -42.97
C PRO A 30 -48.26 -22.98 -43.90
N GLY A 31 -47.07 -23.30 -43.38
CA GLY A 31 -45.80 -23.20 -44.10
C GLY A 31 -45.10 -21.84 -44.00
N GLU A 32 -45.69 -20.84 -43.32
CA GLU A 32 -44.96 -19.63 -42.93
C GLU A 32 -43.89 -19.95 -41.89
N VAL A 33 -42.74 -19.27 -42.01
CA VAL A 33 -41.61 -19.39 -41.09
C VAL A 33 -41.34 -18.04 -40.44
N LEU A 34 -41.06 -18.07 -39.13
CA LEU A 34 -40.70 -16.90 -38.34
C LEU A 34 -39.38 -17.16 -37.62
N VAL A 35 -38.44 -16.23 -37.76
CA VAL A 35 -37.17 -16.27 -37.01
C VAL A 35 -37.46 -16.02 -35.52
N CYS A 36 -36.81 -16.77 -34.66
CA CYS A 36 -36.94 -16.69 -33.21
C CYS A 36 -35.57 -16.86 -32.54
N GLY A 37 -35.46 -16.49 -31.27
CA GLY A 37 -34.18 -16.49 -30.54
C GLY A 37 -33.37 -15.22 -30.80
N SER A 38 -32.11 -15.23 -30.36
CA SER A 38 -31.13 -14.14 -30.50
C SER A 38 -29.90 -14.63 -31.26
N ASP A 39 -29.19 -13.74 -31.93
CA ASP A 39 -27.86 -13.96 -32.53
C ASP A 39 -26.74 -13.20 -31.79
N VAL A 40 -27.02 -12.80 -30.54
CA VAL A 40 -26.07 -12.16 -29.62
C VAL A 40 -25.33 -13.24 -28.80
N GLY A 41 -24.03 -13.05 -28.58
CA GLY A 41 -23.23 -13.97 -27.76
C GLY A 41 -23.19 -15.39 -28.33
N GLU A 42 -23.40 -16.36 -27.46
CA GLU A 42 -23.47 -17.79 -27.80
C GLU A 42 -24.87 -18.24 -28.25
N CYS A 43 -25.86 -17.34 -28.24
CA CYS A 43 -27.18 -17.64 -28.77
C CYS A 43 -27.18 -17.77 -30.29
N ALA A 44 -28.10 -18.60 -30.78
CA ALA A 44 -28.36 -18.76 -32.20
C ALA A 44 -29.86 -18.62 -32.47
N THR A 45 -30.18 -17.93 -33.55
CA THR A 45 -31.57 -17.85 -34.02
C THR A 45 -32.03 -19.19 -34.56
N GLY A 46 -33.27 -19.55 -34.25
CA GLY A 46 -33.98 -20.67 -34.84
C GLY A 46 -35.16 -20.23 -35.71
N ILE A 47 -35.97 -21.20 -36.12
CA ILE A 47 -37.18 -20.97 -36.91
C ILE A 47 -38.37 -21.61 -36.23
N ARG A 48 -39.50 -20.88 -36.18
CA ARG A 48 -40.82 -21.45 -35.88
C ARG A 48 -41.56 -21.64 -37.20
N GLU A 49 -42.05 -22.84 -37.42
CA GLU A 49 -42.94 -23.16 -38.55
C GLU A 49 -44.39 -23.04 -38.10
N CYS A 50 -45.23 -22.48 -38.97
CA CYS A 50 -46.66 -22.43 -38.77
C CYS A 50 -47.33 -23.77 -39.12
N VAL A 51 -47.92 -24.42 -38.12
CA VAL A 51 -48.68 -25.66 -38.26
C VAL A 51 -50.07 -25.46 -37.68
N ASP A 52 -51.11 -25.79 -38.43
CA ASP A 52 -52.52 -25.66 -38.03
C ASP A 52 -52.92 -24.27 -37.51
N GLY A 53 -52.31 -23.22 -38.07
CA GLY A 53 -52.62 -21.82 -37.76
C GLY A 53 -51.85 -21.22 -36.58
N PHE A 54 -50.90 -21.96 -35.99
CA PHE A 54 -50.08 -21.51 -34.87
C PHE A 54 -48.59 -21.79 -35.11
N PHE A 55 -47.72 -20.89 -34.64
CA PHE A 55 -46.28 -21.13 -34.65
C PHE A 55 -45.88 -22.17 -33.59
N GLY A 56 -45.13 -23.18 -34.01
CA GLY A 56 -44.55 -24.20 -33.14
C GLY A 56 -43.39 -23.68 -32.26
N PRO A 57 -42.70 -24.57 -31.54
CA PRO A 57 -41.49 -24.21 -30.79
C PRO A 57 -40.40 -23.68 -31.73
N CYS A 58 -39.50 -22.87 -31.18
CA CYS A 58 -38.31 -22.42 -31.91
C CYS A 58 -37.39 -23.61 -32.15
N GLN A 59 -37.22 -24.04 -33.39
CA GLN A 59 -36.32 -25.14 -33.73
C GLN A 59 -34.98 -24.59 -34.19
N GLY A 60 -33.90 -25.18 -33.67
CA GLY A 60 -32.53 -24.83 -34.03
C GLY A 60 -31.97 -23.60 -33.32
N ALA A 61 -32.71 -22.99 -32.39
CA ALA A 61 -32.18 -21.93 -31.55
C ALA A 61 -31.28 -22.48 -30.43
N ILE A 62 -30.27 -21.71 -30.07
CA ILE A 62 -29.56 -21.81 -28.79
C ILE A 62 -30.16 -20.72 -27.90
N GLU A 63 -30.81 -21.15 -26.82
CA GLU A 63 -31.45 -20.27 -25.85
C GLU A 63 -30.42 -19.79 -24.81
N PRO A 64 -30.59 -18.59 -24.24
CA PRO A 64 -29.67 -18.05 -23.24
C PRO A 64 -29.66 -18.90 -21.96
N ILE A 65 -28.50 -18.98 -21.32
CA ILE A 65 -28.29 -19.61 -20.02
C ILE A 65 -27.58 -18.64 -19.07
N ASP A 66 -27.49 -18.96 -17.78
CA ASP A 66 -26.73 -18.11 -16.85
C ASP A 66 -25.24 -18.08 -17.26
N GLU A 67 -24.61 -16.90 -17.15
CA GLU A 67 -23.18 -16.69 -17.40
C GLU A 67 -22.30 -17.71 -16.65
N LEU A 68 -21.31 -18.27 -17.34
CA LEU A 68 -20.45 -19.33 -16.80
C LEU A 68 -19.03 -18.87 -16.44
N CYS A 69 -18.72 -17.57 -16.58
CA CYS A 69 -17.37 -17.03 -16.39
C CYS A 69 -16.35 -17.72 -17.32
N ASN A 70 -16.66 -17.76 -18.61
CA ASN A 70 -15.91 -18.52 -19.62
C ASN A 70 -15.39 -17.62 -20.77
N ALA A 71 -15.44 -16.29 -20.59
CA ALA A 71 -15.13 -15.28 -21.59
C ALA A 71 -16.07 -15.24 -22.80
N LEU A 72 -17.28 -15.78 -22.66
CA LEU A 72 -18.36 -15.74 -23.63
C LEU A 72 -19.59 -15.05 -23.02
N ASP A 73 -20.56 -14.72 -23.85
CA ASP A 73 -21.86 -14.14 -23.46
C ASP A 73 -22.89 -15.27 -23.59
N ASP A 74 -23.08 -16.02 -22.50
CA ASP A 74 -23.92 -17.21 -22.42
C ASP A 74 -25.40 -16.84 -22.19
N ASP A 75 -25.67 -15.69 -21.57
CA ASP A 75 -27.02 -15.16 -21.29
C ASP A 75 -27.59 -14.27 -22.42
N CYS A 76 -26.74 -13.98 -23.41
CA CYS A 76 -27.06 -13.28 -24.64
C CYS A 76 -27.63 -11.87 -24.40
N ASP A 77 -27.23 -11.22 -23.31
CA ASP A 77 -27.59 -9.86 -22.96
C ASP A 77 -26.69 -8.81 -23.63
N GLY A 78 -25.58 -9.25 -24.25
CA GLY A 78 -24.59 -8.42 -24.92
C GLY A 78 -23.39 -8.04 -24.06
N GLN A 79 -23.31 -8.56 -22.83
CA GLN A 79 -22.16 -8.43 -21.94
C GLN A 79 -21.53 -9.81 -21.73
N ILE A 80 -20.20 -9.83 -21.58
CA ILE A 80 -19.45 -11.06 -21.33
C ILE A 80 -19.25 -11.19 -19.82
N ASP A 81 -19.58 -12.35 -19.25
CA ASP A 81 -19.35 -12.72 -17.84
C ASP A 81 -19.87 -11.67 -16.82
N ASN A 82 -21.02 -11.05 -17.11
CA ASN A 82 -21.70 -10.13 -16.19
C ASN A 82 -22.21 -10.86 -14.93
N GLY A 83 -22.34 -10.11 -13.83
CA GLY A 83 -22.85 -10.65 -12.56
C GLY A 83 -21.79 -11.32 -11.66
N PHE A 84 -20.57 -11.58 -12.17
CA PHE A 84 -19.46 -12.12 -11.38
C PHE A 84 -18.66 -11.06 -10.61
N GLY A 85 -18.92 -9.76 -10.85
CA GLY A 85 -18.18 -8.68 -10.21
C GLY A 85 -16.73 -8.58 -10.69
N LEU A 86 -16.45 -9.01 -11.93
CA LEU A 86 -15.10 -9.01 -12.49
C LEU A 86 -14.46 -7.60 -12.46
N GLY A 87 -13.19 -7.54 -12.08
CA GLY A 87 -12.45 -6.28 -11.91
C GLY A 87 -12.88 -5.44 -10.71
N GLN A 88 -13.78 -5.93 -9.85
CA GLN A 88 -14.01 -5.34 -8.53
C GLN A 88 -12.97 -5.85 -7.55
N ALA A 89 -12.66 -5.04 -6.54
CA ALA A 89 -11.89 -5.47 -5.39
C ALA A 89 -12.56 -6.68 -4.72
N CYS A 90 -11.78 -7.74 -4.46
CA CYS A 90 -12.28 -8.99 -3.88
C CYS A 90 -11.64 -9.35 -2.53
N ASP A 91 -10.80 -8.47 -1.98
CA ASP A 91 -10.29 -8.57 -0.62
C ASP A 91 -11.35 -8.11 0.41
N GLY A 92 -11.21 -8.62 1.63
CA GLY A 92 -12.15 -8.35 2.72
C GLY A 92 -12.09 -6.91 3.22
N PHE A 93 -12.85 -6.61 4.28
CA PHE A 93 -12.69 -5.37 5.04
C PHE A 93 -11.38 -5.43 5.84
N ASP A 94 -10.25 -5.29 5.17
CA ASP A 94 -8.93 -5.16 5.79
C ASP A 94 -8.58 -3.67 5.99
N SER A 95 -7.80 -3.41 7.03
CA SER A 95 -7.29 -2.11 7.44
C SER A 95 -5.91 -1.79 6.82
N ASP A 96 -5.37 -2.63 5.94
CA ASP A 96 -3.98 -2.58 5.46
C ASP A 96 -3.72 -1.67 4.24
N PHE A 97 -4.76 -1.06 3.66
CA PHE A 97 -4.68 -0.10 2.54
C PHE A 97 -4.28 -0.69 1.16
N CYS A 98 -4.30 -2.01 0.98
CA CYS A 98 -4.13 -2.62 -0.34
C CYS A 98 -5.39 -2.45 -1.23
N PHE A 99 -5.19 -2.41 -2.55
CA PHE A 99 -6.24 -2.19 -3.57
C PHE A 99 -5.97 -3.00 -4.87
N ASP A 100 -5.15 -4.05 -4.83
CA ASP A 100 -4.60 -4.68 -6.04
C ASP A 100 -5.27 -6.00 -6.43
N ASP A 101 -6.10 -6.56 -5.56
CA ASP A 101 -6.80 -7.81 -5.83
C ASP A 101 -8.10 -7.59 -6.63
N GLU A 102 -8.12 -8.04 -7.89
CA GLU A 102 -9.29 -8.00 -8.75
C GLU A 102 -10.00 -9.37 -8.83
N MET A 103 -11.34 -9.35 -8.81
CA MET A 103 -12.13 -10.55 -9.04
C MET A 103 -11.97 -11.02 -10.49
N THR A 104 -11.55 -12.27 -10.67
CA THR A 104 -11.44 -12.95 -11.97
C THR A 104 -12.31 -14.21 -11.99
N CYS A 105 -12.46 -14.83 -13.15
CA CYS A 105 -13.14 -16.13 -13.26
C CYS A 105 -12.41 -17.27 -12.53
N ASP A 106 -11.10 -17.13 -12.28
CA ASP A 106 -10.31 -18.08 -11.49
C ASP A 106 -10.38 -17.77 -9.97
N GLY A 107 -11.16 -16.77 -9.58
CA GLY A 107 -11.26 -16.26 -8.21
C GLY A 107 -10.53 -14.93 -8.04
N CYS A 108 -10.26 -14.57 -6.78
CA CYS A 108 -9.54 -13.35 -6.47
C CYS A 108 -8.08 -13.48 -6.92
N SER A 109 -7.65 -12.65 -7.88
CA SER A 109 -6.25 -12.67 -8.31
C SER A 109 -5.42 -11.95 -7.27
N LEU A 110 -4.44 -12.65 -6.69
CA LEU A 110 -3.38 -11.99 -5.92
C LEU A 110 -2.63 -11.07 -6.89
N GLY A 111 -2.60 -9.77 -6.60
CA GLY A 111 -1.81 -8.80 -7.35
C GLY A 111 -0.33 -9.22 -7.46
N PRO A 112 0.47 -8.55 -8.32
CA PRO A 112 1.90 -8.82 -8.36
C PRO A 112 2.51 -8.48 -7.00
N ASN A 113 2.94 -9.49 -6.24
CA ASN A 113 3.74 -9.32 -5.03
C ASN A 113 4.91 -8.35 -5.33
N ASN A 114 4.78 -7.10 -4.94
CA ASN A 114 5.88 -6.17 -4.87
C ASN A 114 6.82 -6.60 -3.73
N ASP A 115 8.06 -6.13 -3.78
CA ASP A 115 9.00 -6.35 -2.68
C ASP A 115 8.47 -5.62 -1.43
N GLU A 116 8.45 -6.30 -0.28
CA GLU A 116 7.99 -5.74 0.99
C GLU A 116 8.92 -4.61 1.43
N THR A 117 8.40 -3.39 1.59
CA THR A 117 9.17 -2.30 2.21
C THR A 117 8.80 -2.27 3.69
N CYS A 118 9.78 -2.39 4.59
CA CYS A 118 9.47 -2.51 6.02
C CYS A 118 9.11 -1.14 6.65
N ASN A 119 7.98 -0.58 6.23
CA ASN A 119 7.49 0.75 6.58
C ASN A 119 6.22 0.69 7.47
N GLY A 120 5.80 -0.52 7.90
CA GLY A 120 4.60 -0.74 8.71
C GLY A 120 3.30 -0.73 7.92
N ILE A 121 3.38 -0.82 6.58
CA ILE A 121 2.31 -1.11 5.64
C ILE A 121 2.61 -2.51 5.08
N ASP A 122 1.58 -3.30 4.82
CA ASP A 122 1.73 -4.58 4.11
C ASP A 122 1.90 -4.26 2.63
N ASP A 123 3.13 -3.96 2.21
CA ASP A 123 3.40 -3.49 0.86
C ASP A 123 3.15 -4.60 -0.15
N ASN A 124 3.46 -5.85 0.19
CA ASN A 124 3.29 -7.02 -0.68
C ASN A 124 1.97 -7.77 -0.50
N CYS A 125 1.06 -7.19 0.28
CA CYS A 125 -0.34 -7.59 0.50
C CYS A 125 -0.49 -9.09 0.83
N ASN A 126 0.46 -9.68 1.57
CA ASN A 126 0.42 -11.10 1.92
C ASN A 126 -0.35 -11.40 3.21
N GLY A 127 -0.98 -10.38 3.81
CA GLY A 127 -1.78 -10.43 5.03
C GLY A 127 -0.93 -10.42 6.30
N ILE A 128 0.35 -10.14 6.18
CA ILE A 128 1.30 -10.06 7.28
C ILE A 128 2.21 -8.86 7.05
N THR A 129 1.91 -7.75 7.73
CA THR A 129 2.76 -6.56 7.75
C THR A 129 4.22 -6.89 8.05
N ASP A 130 5.14 -6.43 7.20
CA ASP A 130 6.60 -6.56 7.32
C ASP A 130 7.11 -8.02 7.39
N SER A 131 6.53 -8.95 6.62
CA SER A 131 6.79 -10.40 6.76
C SER A 131 7.86 -11.02 5.85
N ASP A 132 8.13 -10.39 4.69
CA ASP A 132 9.16 -10.82 3.73
C ASP A 132 10.37 -9.86 3.74
N CYS A 133 10.59 -9.20 4.88
CA CYS A 133 11.80 -8.45 5.19
C CYS A 133 12.98 -9.43 5.32
N ASP A 134 13.65 -9.74 4.20
CA ASP A 134 14.91 -10.47 4.22
C ASP A 134 15.93 -9.72 5.11
N PHE A 135 16.98 -10.42 5.54
CA PHE A 135 17.96 -9.93 6.52
C PHE A 135 18.61 -8.58 6.10
N GLY A 136 17.97 -7.44 6.41
CA GLY A 136 18.50 -6.13 6.05
C GLY A 136 17.57 -4.91 6.02
N ASP A 137 16.26 -5.04 6.19
CA ASP A 137 15.36 -3.96 5.72
C ASP A 137 14.86 -2.94 6.76
N CYS A 138 15.46 -2.85 7.96
CA CYS A 138 15.38 -1.62 8.76
C CYS A 138 16.67 -0.81 8.61
N GLN A 139 16.68 0.10 7.63
CA GLN A 139 17.86 0.90 7.25
C GLN A 139 17.73 2.42 7.51
N PRO A 140 17.28 2.91 8.68
CA PRO A 140 17.19 4.33 8.88
C PRO A 140 18.57 5.00 8.86
N SER A 141 18.62 6.20 8.28
CA SER A 141 19.76 7.09 8.37
C SER A 141 19.70 7.88 9.68
N LEU A 142 20.80 7.87 10.42
CA LEU A 142 21.01 8.69 11.59
C LEU A 142 21.67 10.00 11.18
N LEU A 143 21.13 11.13 11.63
CA LEU A 143 21.69 12.46 11.40
C LEU A 143 21.93 13.17 12.73
N VAL A 144 23.17 13.56 13.02
CA VAL A 144 23.51 14.33 14.21
C VAL A 144 23.02 15.76 14.04
N THR A 145 21.96 16.13 14.76
CA THR A 145 21.31 17.45 14.60
C THR A 145 21.97 18.56 15.43
N GLY A 146 22.68 18.17 16.49
CA GLY A 146 23.45 19.07 17.32
C GLY A 146 23.86 18.43 18.64
N SER A 147 24.86 19.01 19.26
CA SER A 147 25.45 18.57 20.50
C SER A 147 25.94 19.79 21.29
N THR A 148 25.96 19.69 22.63
CA THR A 148 26.30 20.77 23.55
C THR A 148 27.39 20.28 24.51
N PRO A 149 28.64 20.76 24.37
CA PRO A 149 29.72 20.37 25.26
C PRO A 149 29.60 21.07 26.63
N SER A 150 30.07 20.42 27.68
CA SER A 150 30.10 20.97 29.04
C SER A 150 31.16 22.07 29.23
N SER A 151 32.10 22.21 28.29
CA SER A 151 33.14 23.23 28.29
C SER A 151 33.56 23.60 26.85
N PRO A 152 33.94 24.85 26.56
CA PRO A 152 34.49 25.23 25.25
C PRO A 152 35.88 24.66 24.96
N ASN A 153 36.54 24.05 25.96
CA ASN A 153 37.90 23.51 25.85
C ASN A 153 37.93 21.98 25.66
N CYS A 154 36.81 21.36 25.33
CA CYS A 154 36.78 19.91 25.09
C CYS A 154 37.64 19.53 23.88
N ILE A 155 38.29 18.38 23.96
CA ILE A 155 39.19 17.89 22.91
C ILE A 155 38.34 17.51 21.68
N ASN A 156 38.97 17.62 20.50
CA ASN A 156 38.47 17.36 19.16
C ASN A 156 37.16 16.55 19.07
N PHE A 157 36.11 17.13 18.47
CA PHE A 157 34.77 16.57 18.34
C PHE A 157 34.75 15.46 17.27
N PRO A 158 34.67 14.16 17.61
CA PRO A 158 34.76 13.12 16.59
C PRO A 158 33.41 12.85 15.91
N VAL A 159 32.30 13.31 16.51
CA VAL A 159 30.95 13.27 15.93
C VAL A 159 30.43 14.71 15.82
N GLU A 160 30.63 15.32 14.65
CA GLU A 160 30.20 16.70 14.40
C GLU A 160 28.72 16.78 14.02
N LYS A 161 28.10 17.94 14.28
CA LYS A 161 26.77 18.25 13.74
C LYS A 161 26.77 18.09 12.22
N GLY A 162 25.80 17.36 11.69
CA GLY A 162 25.69 17.01 10.27
C GLY A 162 26.32 15.67 9.91
N SER A 163 27.02 15.02 10.84
CA SER A 163 27.48 13.64 10.64
C SER A 163 26.27 12.72 10.42
N THR A 164 26.37 11.87 9.41
CA THR A 164 25.35 10.90 9.05
C THR A 164 25.90 9.49 9.13
N GLY A 165 25.06 8.52 9.48
CA GLY A 165 25.40 7.09 9.42
C GLY A 165 24.15 6.26 9.22
N MET A 166 24.22 5.24 8.38
CA MET A 166 23.12 4.28 8.24
C MET A 166 23.27 3.19 9.30
N ILE A 167 22.15 2.79 9.88
CA ILE A 167 22.07 1.56 10.69
C ILE A 167 21.24 0.54 9.95
N GLN A 168 21.68 -0.71 9.94
CA GLN A 168 20.94 -1.82 9.36
C GLN A 168 20.73 -2.89 10.42
N TYR A 169 19.49 -3.35 10.60
CA TYR A 169 19.14 -4.43 11.51
C TYR A 169 17.89 -5.18 11.06
N PRO A 170 17.64 -6.40 11.57
CA PRO A 170 16.36 -7.07 11.40
C PRO A 170 15.25 -6.24 12.05
N CYS A 171 14.13 -5.99 11.39
CA CYS A 171 13.06 -5.13 11.94
C CYS A 171 12.46 -5.66 13.24
N THR A 172 12.54 -6.97 13.48
CA THR A 172 12.18 -7.61 14.76
C THR A 172 13.16 -7.30 15.92
N GLY A 173 14.27 -6.64 15.63
CA GLY A 173 15.37 -6.36 16.54
C GLY A 173 16.60 -7.24 16.28
N GLY A 174 17.77 -6.73 16.63
CA GLY A 174 19.03 -7.45 16.42
C GLY A 174 20.25 -6.55 16.58
N PRO A 175 21.46 -7.10 16.37
CA PRO A 175 22.69 -6.34 16.41
C PRO A 175 22.73 -5.29 15.31
N VAL A 176 23.32 -4.13 15.61
CA VAL A 176 23.53 -3.00 14.69
C VAL A 176 24.99 -2.58 14.75
N ALA A 177 25.51 -2.17 13.60
CA ALA A 177 26.69 -1.31 13.53
C ALA A 177 26.36 -0.05 12.73
N ALA A 178 27.05 1.05 13.05
CA ALA A 178 26.93 2.32 12.37
C ALA A 178 28.30 2.99 12.32
N VAL A 179 28.50 3.89 11.35
CA VAL A 179 29.65 4.81 11.37
C VAL A 179 29.12 6.23 11.24
N LEU A 180 29.43 7.08 12.21
CA LEU A 180 29.06 8.50 12.21
C LEU A 180 30.33 9.32 12.40
N GLY A 181 30.69 10.13 11.41
CA GLY A 181 31.97 10.84 11.40
C GLY A 181 33.13 9.84 11.36
N SER A 182 34.06 9.94 12.32
CA SER A 182 35.17 8.98 12.47
C SER A 182 34.88 7.83 13.43
N ILE A 183 33.73 7.83 14.10
CA ILE A 183 33.41 6.85 15.15
C ILE A 183 32.64 5.67 14.57
N SER A 184 33.16 4.46 14.82
CA SER A 184 32.42 3.22 14.64
C SER A 184 31.60 2.92 15.88
N PHE A 185 30.30 2.75 15.69
CA PHE A 185 29.34 2.37 16.71
C PHE A 185 28.92 0.92 16.53
N THR A 186 28.70 0.23 17.65
CA THR A 186 28.12 -1.11 17.69
C THR A 186 27.08 -1.20 18.78
N GLY A 187 26.09 -2.07 18.62
CA GLY A 187 25.05 -2.26 19.62
C GLY A 187 23.91 -3.11 19.10
N ALA A 188 22.68 -2.80 19.51
CA ALA A 188 21.50 -3.55 19.10
C ALA A 188 20.22 -2.72 19.17
N VAL A 189 19.22 -3.16 18.41
CA VAL A 189 17.82 -2.75 18.54
C VAL A 189 17.04 -3.86 19.21
N ASN A 190 16.33 -3.55 20.28
CA ASN A 190 15.47 -4.50 20.98
C ASN A 190 14.13 -3.83 21.25
N ASN A 191 13.02 -4.40 20.76
CA ASN A 191 11.67 -3.84 20.93
C ASN A 191 11.60 -2.36 20.52
N GLY A 192 12.22 -2.01 19.38
CA GLY A 192 12.30 -0.64 18.87
C GLY A 192 13.24 0.31 19.63
N GLN A 193 13.85 -0.12 20.73
CA GLN A 193 14.85 0.64 21.46
C GLN A 193 16.24 0.35 20.90
N VAL A 194 16.95 1.38 20.47
CA VAL A 194 18.34 1.29 20.04
C VAL A 194 19.27 1.70 21.17
N LEU A 195 20.37 0.97 21.30
CA LEU A 195 21.54 1.37 22.09
C LEU A 195 22.77 1.08 21.25
N LEU A 196 23.53 2.12 20.93
CA LEU A 196 24.80 2.05 20.22
C LEU A 196 25.89 2.68 21.06
N THR A 197 27.03 2.02 21.14
CA THR A 197 28.22 2.54 21.82
C THR A 197 29.41 2.55 20.87
N GLY A 198 30.27 3.55 21.04
CA GLY A 198 31.53 3.68 20.32
C GLY A 198 32.61 4.17 21.27
N THR A 199 33.83 3.67 21.14
CA THR A 199 34.95 4.09 21.96
C THR A 199 36.15 4.35 21.08
N GLU A 200 36.86 5.45 21.32
CA GLU A 200 38.11 5.80 20.67
C GLU A 200 39.14 6.24 21.70
N GLN A 201 40.42 5.96 21.43
CA GLN A 201 41.53 6.43 22.26
C GLN A 201 42.52 7.22 21.42
N LEU A 202 42.94 8.39 21.91
CA LEU A 202 43.92 9.23 21.24
C LEU A 202 44.86 9.93 22.23
N ILE A 203 45.99 10.40 21.69
CA ILE A 203 46.89 11.30 22.43
C ILE A 203 46.42 12.73 22.15
N GLY A 204 45.95 13.41 23.19
CA GLY A 204 45.41 14.76 23.11
C GLY A 204 46.50 15.83 22.87
N PRO A 205 46.12 17.09 22.61
CA PRO A 205 47.06 18.21 22.45
C PRO A 205 47.92 18.48 23.69
N ASP A 206 47.45 18.06 24.86
CA ASP A 206 48.14 18.08 26.14
C ASP A 206 49.13 16.92 26.32
N ASN A 207 49.30 16.10 25.28
CA ASN A 207 50.15 14.90 25.26
C ASN A 207 49.69 13.82 26.27
N CYS A 208 48.42 13.86 26.68
CA CYS A 208 47.81 12.87 27.56
C CYS A 208 46.99 11.85 26.76
N LEU A 209 46.91 10.61 27.27
CA LEU A 209 46.13 9.55 26.65
C LEU A 209 44.68 9.63 27.14
N TRP A 210 43.78 9.88 26.20
CA TRP A 210 42.35 10.04 26.45
C TRP A 210 41.58 8.87 25.86
N GLN A 211 40.58 8.39 26.60
CA GLN A 211 39.51 7.55 26.09
C GLN A 211 38.24 8.41 25.95
N MET A 212 37.59 8.26 24.82
CA MET A 212 36.38 8.97 24.44
C MET A 212 35.31 7.93 24.22
N ASP A 213 34.26 7.99 25.02
CA ASP A 213 33.14 7.06 24.95
C ASP A 213 31.90 7.80 24.43
N HIS A 214 31.17 7.13 23.54
CA HIS A 214 30.01 7.64 22.86
C HIS A 214 28.83 6.69 23.07
N GLU A 215 27.64 7.25 23.22
CA GLU A 215 26.40 6.51 23.35
C GLU A 215 25.29 7.18 22.55
N ILE A 216 24.58 6.40 21.73
CA ILE A 216 23.33 6.81 21.07
C ILE A 216 22.24 5.86 21.56
N GLN A 217 21.14 6.41 22.10
CA GLN A 217 20.04 5.58 22.61
C GLN A 217 18.67 6.23 22.47
N GLY A 218 17.63 5.39 22.41
CA GLY A 218 16.23 5.82 22.40
C GLY A 218 15.33 4.91 21.56
N SER A 219 14.08 5.34 21.37
CA SER A 219 13.15 4.66 20.46
C SER A 219 13.45 5.06 19.02
N ILE A 220 13.68 4.11 18.10
CA ILE A 220 13.88 4.44 16.68
C ILE A 220 12.62 5.10 16.08
N SER A 221 11.44 4.68 16.55
CA SER A 221 10.15 5.23 16.12
C SER A 221 9.84 6.64 16.64
N SER A 222 10.63 7.20 17.58
CA SER A 222 10.38 8.56 18.07
C SER A 222 10.81 9.63 17.06
N GLY A 223 11.61 9.26 16.04
CA GLY A 223 12.24 10.20 15.11
C GLY A 223 13.45 10.94 15.69
N THR A 224 13.76 10.80 16.99
CA THR A 224 14.91 11.46 17.62
C THR A 224 15.47 10.64 18.78
N LEU A 225 16.77 10.36 18.73
CA LEU A 225 17.56 9.64 19.72
C LEU A 225 18.40 10.62 20.55
N SER A 226 18.77 10.19 21.75
CA SER A 226 19.70 10.91 22.62
C SER A 226 21.12 10.50 22.29
N TYR A 227 22.03 11.48 22.24
CA TYR A 227 23.46 11.26 22.10
C TYR A 227 24.19 11.76 23.34
N SER A 228 25.12 10.96 23.87
CA SER A 228 25.97 11.31 25.00
C SER A 228 27.43 10.99 24.70
N TYR A 229 28.31 11.81 25.24
CA TYR A 229 29.76 11.70 25.13
C TYR A 229 30.43 12.01 26.45
N TRP A 230 31.48 11.27 26.79
CA TRP A 230 32.33 11.58 27.94
C TRP A 230 33.78 11.13 27.74
N GLU A 231 34.68 11.89 28.35
CA GLU A 231 36.12 11.64 28.32
C GLU A 231 36.59 10.96 29.62
N THR A 232 37.53 10.03 29.48
CA THR A 232 38.26 9.41 30.58
C THR A 232 39.77 9.56 30.34
N LEU A 233 40.47 10.16 31.30
CA LEU A 233 41.93 10.26 31.28
C LEU A 233 42.55 8.92 31.70
N LEU A 234 43.30 8.27 30.80
CA LEU A 234 43.88 6.94 31.06
C LEU A 234 45.28 6.98 31.66
N SER A 235 46.06 8.03 31.37
CA SER A 235 47.41 8.22 31.93
C SER A 235 47.54 9.67 32.41
N PRO A 236 47.82 9.92 33.71
CA PRO A 236 47.84 11.26 34.27
C PRO A 236 49.28 11.77 34.51
N PRO A 237 50.04 12.21 33.51
CA PRO A 237 51.15 13.12 33.78
C PRO A 237 50.60 14.47 34.31
N PRO A 238 51.40 15.22 35.09
CA PRO A 238 51.02 16.58 35.48
C PRO A 238 50.86 17.46 34.24
N GLY A 239 49.72 18.14 34.12
CA GLY A 239 49.44 19.09 33.03
C GLY A 239 48.33 18.70 32.06
N CYS A 240 47.68 17.54 32.23
CA CYS A 240 46.51 17.17 31.42
C CYS A 240 45.33 18.12 31.66
N TRP A 241 44.51 18.28 30.62
CA TRP A 241 43.25 19.01 30.72
C TRP A 241 42.24 18.26 31.60
N SER A 242 41.12 18.92 31.92
CA SER A 242 40.03 18.29 32.66
C SER A 242 39.09 17.57 31.69
N PRO A 243 38.56 16.38 32.06
CA PRO A 243 37.63 15.65 31.22
C PRO A 243 36.37 16.45 30.89
N CYS A 244 35.88 16.26 29.68
CA CYS A 244 34.65 16.83 29.19
C CYS A 244 33.51 15.83 29.03
N THR A 245 32.31 16.39 28.89
CA THR A 245 31.09 15.66 28.52
C THR A 245 30.31 16.45 27.49
N GLU A 246 29.47 15.77 26.72
CA GLU A 246 28.59 16.41 25.76
C GLU A 246 27.27 15.64 25.65
N VAL A 247 26.18 16.37 25.42
CA VAL A 247 24.85 15.81 25.18
C VAL A 247 24.27 16.40 23.90
N GLY A 248 23.57 15.57 23.14
CA GLY A 248 23.03 15.97 21.84
C GLY A 248 21.83 15.15 21.40
N ALA A 249 21.41 15.38 20.17
CA ALA A 249 20.27 14.72 19.55
C ALA A 249 20.62 14.20 18.16
N VAL A 250 20.16 12.99 17.86
CA VAL A 250 20.34 12.32 16.56
C VAL A 250 18.97 12.08 15.97
N ALA A 251 18.67 12.67 14.82
CA ALA A 251 17.44 12.41 14.10
C ALA A 251 17.49 11.04 13.43
N VAL A 252 16.36 10.35 13.42
CA VAL A 252 16.15 9.10 12.67
C VAL A 252 15.39 9.46 11.41
N GLN A 253 15.95 9.12 10.25
CA GLN A 253 15.37 9.37 8.94
C GLN A 253 15.13 8.04 8.24
N TRP A 254 13.87 7.75 7.95
CA TRP A 254 13.44 6.62 7.12
C TRP A 254 13.37 7.06 5.67
#